data_AF-A0A1F8MB56-F1
#
_entry.id   AF-A0A1F8MB56-F1
#
_cell.length_a   1.000
_cell.length_b   1.000
_cell.length_c   1.000
_cell.angle_alpha   90.00
_cell.angle_beta   90.00
_cell.angle_gamma   90.00
#
_symmetry.space_group_name_H-M   'P 1'
#
loop_
_entity.id
_entity.type
_entity.pdbx_description
1 polymer ?
#
loop_
_entity_poly.entity_id
_entity_poly.type
_entity_poly.pdbx_seq_one_letter_code
_entity_poly.pdbx_strand_id
1 'polypeptide(L)'
;MSASIQSKPTLICRYPIASSDMYYNEVGQRDVFVWDDILHGFQIWGELSGAGEETTISLCEIFLEYAMFCQTGYEDAQAYALMESFGSGMGQAVAIYMLDNIFLNGFPNPGVCALECVLETLKVNFTIHQIGPELRFIICDCPFEKTAGQTGLPQSELAHVGLNAMCQGLLKIIQPELPVASPVDERYDHIFAIDTENAIIS
;
A
#
# COMPACT_ATOMS: atom_id res chain seq x y z
N MET A 1 -33.09 7.75 -6.78
CA MET A 1 -32.68 7.43 -5.40
C MET A 1 -31.93 6.11 -5.47
N SER A 2 -30.62 6.16 -5.74
CA SER A 2 -29.77 4.97 -5.74
C SER A 2 -29.57 4.54 -4.30
N ALA A 3 -29.83 3.26 -4.01
CA ALA A 3 -29.44 2.66 -2.75
C ALA A 3 -27.91 2.79 -2.65
N SER A 4 -27.43 3.60 -1.70
CA SER A 4 -26.02 3.62 -1.34
C SER A 4 -25.69 2.22 -0.82
N ILE A 5 -25.02 1.41 -1.64
CA ILE A 5 -24.44 0.15 -1.19
C ILE A 5 -23.37 0.58 -0.18
N GLN A 6 -23.67 0.48 1.11
CA GLN A 6 -22.62 0.52 2.12
C GLN A 6 -21.70 -0.67 1.82
N SER A 7 -20.53 -0.38 1.26
CA SER A 7 -19.48 -1.37 1.14
C SER A 7 -19.15 -1.86 2.57
N LYS A 8 -18.81 -3.13 2.73
CA LYS A 8 -18.36 -3.68 4.01
C LYS A 8 -16.84 -3.89 3.95
N PRO A 9 -16.16 -3.97 5.10
CA PRO A 9 -14.77 -4.40 5.14
C PRO A 9 -14.58 -5.69 4.33
N THR A 10 -13.63 -5.67 3.41
CA THR A 10 -13.34 -6.78 2.51
C THR A 10 -11.94 -7.29 2.80
N LEU A 11 -11.84 -8.58 3.12
CA LEU A 11 -10.56 -9.27 3.30
C LEU A 11 -9.86 -9.37 1.93
N ILE A 12 -8.68 -8.78 1.80
CA ILE A 12 -7.93 -8.76 0.54
C ILE A 12 -6.74 -9.72 0.53
N CYS A 13 -6.10 -9.94 1.67
CA CYS A 13 -5.04 -10.93 1.78
C CYS A 13 -4.80 -11.36 3.23
N ARG A 14 -3.95 -12.39 3.38
CA ARG A 14 -3.42 -12.85 4.66
C ARG A 14 -1.91 -13.02 4.57
N TYR A 15 -1.19 -12.67 5.63
CA TYR A 15 0.26 -12.86 5.67
C TYR A 15 0.72 -13.41 7.04
N PRO A 16 1.85 -14.16 7.06
CA PRO A 16 2.44 -14.67 8.29
C PRO A 16 3.18 -13.58 9.06
N ILE A 17 3.06 -13.60 10.39
CA ILE A 17 3.75 -12.66 11.28
C ILE A 17 5.08 -13.26 11.72
N ALA A 18 6.12 -12.42 11.83
CA ALA A 18 7.35 -12.79 12.52
C ALA A 18 7.16 -12.69 14.05
N SER A 19 7.30 -13.79 14.79
CA SER A 19 7.42 -13.73 16.25
C SER A 19 8.90 -13.61 16.63
N SER A 20 9.25 -12.60 17.43
CA SER A 20 10.58 -12.48 18.04
C SER A 20 10.81 -13.47 19.18
N ASP A 21 9.74 -14.07 19.71
CA ASP A 21 9.79 -15.03 20.81
C ASP A 21 9.29 -16.40 20.36
N MET A 22 10.14 -17.40 20.59
CA MET A 22 9.85 -18.84 20.73
C MET A 22 10.10 -19.80 19.57
N TYR A 23 10.73 -20.90 19.97
CA TYR A 23 10.85 -22.23 19.36
C TYR A 23 9.51 -22.91 18.97
N TYR A 24 8.39 -22.18 18.92
CA TYR A 24 7.06 -22.70 18.59
C TYR A 24 6.45 -21.94 17.42
N ASN A 25 6.20 -22.65 16.32
CA ASN A 25 5.47 -22.20 15.13
C ASN A 25 3.96 -22.05 15.42
N GLU A 26 3.55 -21.26 16.40
CA GLU A 26 2.23 -20.63 16.29
C GLU A 26 2.39 -19.50 15.28
N VAL A 27 2.26 -19.87 13.99
CA VAL A 27 2.31 -18.92 12.87
C VAL A 27 1.08 -18.03 13.00
N GLY A 28 1.21 -16.96 13.79
CA GLY A 28 0.24 -15.88 13.81
C GLY A 28 0.06 -15.37 12.38
N GLN A 29 -1.18 -15.14 11.99
CA GLN A 29 -1.51 -14.57 10.69
C GLN A 29 -2.21 -13.23 10.90
N ARG A 30 -1.97 -12.33 9.94
CA ARG A 30 -2.70 -11.08 9.80
C ARG A 30 -3.67 -11.20 8.66
N ASP A 31 -4.92 -10.84 8.93
CA ASP A 31 -5.95 -10.60 7.92
C ASP A 31 -5.88 -9.11 7.55
N VAL A 32 -5.73 -8.81 6.25
CA VAL A 32 -5.70 -7.43 5.75
C VAL A 32 -7.03 -7.08 5.11
N PHE A 33 -7.63 -6.01 5.59
CA PHE A 33 -8.92 -5.53 5.12
C PHE A 33 -8.80 -4.21 4.40
N VAL A 34 -9.72 -4.00 3.46
CA VAL A 34 -9.93 -2.72 2.79
C VAL A 34 -11.39 -2.31 2.93
N TRP A 35 -11.62 -1.01 3.12
CA TRP A 35 -12.95 -0.45 3.18
C TRP A 35 -12.95 1.02 2.77
N ASP A 36 -13.91 1.39 1.92
CA ASP A 36 -14.28 2.79 1.69
C ASP A 36 -15.42 3.19 2.63
N ASP A 37 -15.09 3.87 3.73
CA ASP A 37 -16.06 4.36 4.69
C ASP A 37 -16.45 5.82 4.42
N ILE A 38 -17.74 6.13 4.52
CA ILE A 38 -18.27 7.46 4.22
C ILE A 38 -17.71 8.54 5.17
N LEU A 39 -17.33 8.17 6.39
CA LEU A 39 -16.85 9.12 7.41
C LEU A 39 -15.32 9.21 7.43
N HIS A 40 -14.64 8.10 7.22
CA HIS A 40 -13.18 7.98 7.37
C HIS A 40 -12.44 7.86 6.04
N GLY A 41 -13.17 7.79 4.92
CA GLY A 41 -12.61 7.61 3.58
C GLY A 41 -12.06 6.20 3.36
N PHE A 42 -11.17 6.08 2.39
CA PHE A 42 -10.53 4.82 2.03
C PHE A 42 -9.55 4.37 3.11
N GLN A 43 -9.74 3.16 3.63
CA GLN A 43 -8.95 2.58 4.72
C GLN A 43 -8.38 1.22 4.33
N ILE A 44 -7.13 0.98 4.71
CA ILE A 44 -6.49 -0.34 4.68
C ILE A 44 -5.87 -0.58 6.06
N TRP A 45 -6.18 -1.73 6.66
CA TRP A 45 -5.67 -2.10 7.97
C TRP A 45 -5.51 -3.61 8.10
N GLY A 46 -4.74 -4.03 9.11
CA GLY A 46 -4.50 -5.43 9.42
C GLY A 46 -5.03 -5.78 10.81
N GLU A 47 -5.55 -6.99 10.99
CA GLU A 47 -5.98 -7.54 12.28
C GLU A 47 -5.39 -8.93 12.47
N LEU A 48 -5.12 -9.34 13.71
CA LEU A 48 -4.78 -10.73 14.00
C LEU A 48 -5.98 -11.60 13.67
N SER A 49 -5.75 -12.67 12.91
CA SER A 49 -6.82 -13.55 12.43
C SER A 49 -7.65 -14.08 13.62
N GLY A 50 -8.92 -13.70 13.67
CA GLY A 50 -9.86 -14.15 14.71
C GLY A 50 -9.80 -13.39 16.04
N ALA A 51 -8.96 -12.36 16.16
CA ALA A 51 -8.93 -11.51 17.35
C ALA A 51 -9.88 -10.31 17.21
N GLY A 52 -9.86 -9.62 16.06
CA GLY A 52 -10.73 -8.47 15.79
C GLY A 52 -10.06 -7.12 15.99
N GLU A 53 -10.87 -6.07 16.07
CA GLU A 53 -10.45 -4.66 15.98
C GLU A 53 -9.42 -4.23 17.04
N GLU A 54 -9.37 -4.85 18.22
CA GLU A 54 -8.39 -4.51 19.26
C GLU A 54 -6.95 -4.82 18.86
N THR A 55 -6.77 -5.60 17.80
CA THR A 55 -5.46 -5.96 17.25
C THR A 55 -5.09 -5.13 16.03
N THR A 56 -5.90 -4.13 15.67
CA THR A 56 -5.72 -3.34 14.44
C THR A 56 -4.35 -2.72 14.34
N ILE A 57 -3.74 -2.86 13.16
CA ILE A 57 -2.50 -2.19 12.76
C ILE A 57 -2.70 -1.44 11.44
N SER A 58 -1.98 -0.33 11.29
CA SER A 58 -2.00 0.49 10.08
C SER A 58 -1.31 -0.18 8.88
N LEU A 59 -1.54 0.35 7.67
CA LEU A 59 -0.81 -0.07 6.47
C LEU A 59 0.72 0.04 6.64
N CYS A 60 1.20 1.07 7.33
CA CYS A 60 2.63 1.23 7.62
C CYS A 60 3.18 0.10 8.49
N GLU A 61 2.44 -0.27 9.54
CA GLU A 61 2.80 -1.38 10.41
C GLU A 61 2.74 -2.72 9.68
N ILE A 62 1.76 -2.94 8.80
CA ILE A 62 1.68 -4.14 7.95
C ILE A 62 2.99 -4.32 7.16
N PHE A 63 3.45 -3.27 6.49
CA PHE A 63 4.66 -3.34 5.68
C PHE A 63 5.92 -3.52 6.52
N LEU A 64 6.03 -2.84 7.67
CA LEU A 64 7.18 -3.01 8.57
C LEU A 64 7.22 -4.41 9.19
N GLU A 65 6.08 -4.95 9.62
CA GLU A 65 5.96 -6.29 10.18
C GLU A 65 6.30 -7.37 9.14
N TYR A 66 5.80 -7.22 7.91
CA TYR A 66 6.16 -8.14 6.82
C TYR A 66 7.63 -8.01 6.40
N ALA A 67 8.20 -6.80 6.41
CA ALA A 67 9.62 -6.58 6.15
C ALA A 67 10.50 -7.28 7.19
N MET A 68 10.11 -7.28 8.47
CA MET A 68 10.79 -8.08 9.50
C MET A 68 10.73 -9.58 9.21
N PHE A 69 9.56 -10.08 8.78
CA PHE A 69 9.41 -11.47 8.37
C PHE A 69 10.36 -11.84 7.22
N CYS A 70 10.45 -11.01 6.19
CA CYS A 70 11.36 -11.19 5.08
C CYS A 70 12.84 -11.22 5.53
N GLN A 71 13.23 -10.33 6.44
CA GLN A 71 14.63 -10.21 6.89
C GLN A 71 15.08 -11.27 7.90
N THR A 72 14.16 -11.85 8.67
CA THR A 72 14.50 -12.83 9.72
C THR A 72 14.72 -14.24 9.18
N GLY A 73 14.15 -14.58 8.03
CA GLY A 73 14.16 -15.93 7.47
C GLY A 73 14.92 -16.13 6.16
N TYR A 74 15.39 -15.05 5.51
CA TYR A 74 15.85 -15.08 4.12
C TYR A 74 17.10 -14.23 3.88
N GLU A 75 17.87 -14.58 2.86
CA GLU A 75 18.98 -13.75 2.35
C GLU A 75 18.45 -12.46 1.71
N ASP A 76 19.25 -11.39 1.69
CA ASP A 76 18.83 -10.06 1.23
C ASP A 76 18.08 -10.07 -0.10
N ALA A 77 18.63 -10.70 -1.15
CA ALA A 77 17.97 -10.74 -2.46
C ALA A 77 16.58 -11.42 -2.40
N GLN A 78 16.42 -12.44 -1.56
CA GLN A 78 15.14 -13.12 -1.37
C GLN A 78 14.18 -12.27 -0.53
N ALA A 79 14.68 -11.55 0.48
CA ALA A 79 13.88 -10.64 1.29
C ALA A 79 13.25 -9.53 0.43
N TYR A 80 14.03 -8.91 -0.47
CA TYR A 80 13.51 -7.89 -1.41
C TYR A 80 12.49 -8.49 -2.37
N ALA A 81 12.74 -9.68 -2.94
CA ALA A 81 11.80 -10.33 -3.85
C ALA A 81 10.47 -10.70 -3.16
N LEU A 82 10.52 -11.17 -1.92
CA LEU A 82 9.32 -11.47 -1.11
C LEU A 82 8.52 -10.20 -0.81
N MET A 83 9.22 -9.12 -0.44
CA MET A 83 8.62 -7.84 -0.14
C MET A 83 7.94 -7.22 -1.37
N GLU A 84 8.62 -7.27 -2.53
CA GLU A 84 8.09 -6.80 -3.81
C GLU A 84 6.86 -7.63 -4.22
N SER A 85 6.93 -8.96 -4.10
CA SER A 85 5.80 -9.84 -4.41
C SER A 85 4.59 -9.58 -3.51
N PHE A 86 4.81 -9.37 -2.21
CA PHE A 86 3.75 -9.03 -1.26
C PHE A 86 3.11 -7.69 -1.58
N GLY A 87 3.92 -6.65 -1.77
CA GLY A 87 3.44 -5.32 -2.16
C GLY A 87 2.62 -5.38 -3.45
N SER A 88 3.16 -6.00 -4.51
CA SER A 88 2.46 -6.13 -5.80
C SER A 88 1.13 -6.87 -5.68
N GLY A 89 1.10 -7.97 -4.92
CA GLY A 89 -0.13 -8.73 -4.67
C GLY A 89 -1.18 -7.91 -3.92
N MET A 90 -0.76 -7.14 -2.91
CA MET A 90 -1.65 -6.25 -2.17
C MET A 90 -2.20 -5.13 -3.06
N GLY A 91 -1.36 -4.53 -3.91
CA GLY A 91 -1.78 -3.52 -4.87
C GLY A 91 -2.83 -4.03 -5.85
N GLN A 92 -2.62 -5.22 -6.40
CA GLN A 92 -3.58 -5.88 -7.29
C GLN A 92 -4.92 -6.17 -6.58
N ALA A 93 -4.87 -6.67 -5.34
CA ALA A 93 -6.08 -6.97 -4.58
C ALA A 93 -6.88 -5.69 -4.25
N VAL A 94 -6.20 -4.60 -3.90
CA VAL A 94 -6.81 -3.28 -3.69
C VAL A 94 -7.44 -2.75 -4.99
N ALA A 95 -6.76 -2.90 -6.12
CA ALA A 95 -7.30 -2.47 -7.41
C ALA A 95 -8.59 -3.21 -7.77
N ILE A 96 -8.64 -4.52 -7.55
CA ILE A 96 -9.84 -5.33 -7.76
C ILE A 96 -10.98 -4.81 -6.88
N TYR A 97 -10.72 -4.55 -5.59
CA TYR A 97 -11.71 -3.97 -4.70
C TYR A 97 -12.24 -2.61 -5.20
N MET A 98 -11.37 -1.70 -5.65
CA MET A 98 -11.78 -0.39 -6.15
C MET A 98 -12.66 -0.50 -7.41
N LEU A 99 -12.30 -1.40 -8.33
CA LEU A 99 -13.08 -1.64 -9.56
C LEU A 99 -14.46 -2.25 -9.25
N ASP A 100 -14.51 -3.24 -8.36
CA ASP A 100 -15.75 -3.94 -7.98
C ASP A 100 -16.73 -3.03 -7.24
N ASN A 101 -16.24 -1.99 -6.55
CA ASN A 101 -17.06 -1.04 -5.80
C ASN A 101 -17.34 0.27 -6.55
N ILE A 102 -17.09 0.31 -7.87
CA ILE A 102 -17.41 1.46 -8.74
C ILE A 102 -16.67 2.75 -8.31
N PHE A 103 -15.60 2.61 -7.53
CA PHE A 103 -14.91 3.71 -6.87
C PHE A 103 -14.30 4.71 -7.88
N LEU A 104 -13.90 4.20 -9.04
CA LEU A 104 -13.14 4.94 -10.05
C LEU A 104 -14.01 5.45 -11.22
N ASN A 105 -15.31 5.18 -11.22
CA ASN A 105 -16.18 5.57 -12.34
C ASN A 105 -16.36 7.09 -12.39
N GLY A 106 -16.02 7.68 -13.52
CA GLY A 106 -16.20 9.12 -13.79
C GLY A 106 -15.00 9.98 -13.44
N PHE A 107 -13.91 9.41 -12.92
CA PHE A 107 -12.65 10.14 -12.75
C PHE A 107 -11.88 10.22 -14.08
N PRO A 108 -11.39 11.40 -14.48
CA PRO A 108 -10.60 11.56 -15.71
C PRO A 108 -9.26 10.80 -15.69
N ASN A 109 -8.74 10.53 -14.49
CA ASN A 109 -7.49 9.81 -14.29
C ASN A 109 -7.66 8.82 -13.12
N PRO A 110 -8.21 7.62 -13.38
CA PRO A 110 -8.52 6.65 -12.33
C PRO A 110 -7.26 6.13 -11.63
N GLY A 111 -6.12 6.05 -12.32
CA GLY A 111 -4.84 5.66 -11.72
C GLY A 111 -4.36 6.65 -10.67
N VAL A 112 -4.41 7.95 -10.96
CA VAL A 112 -4.03 9.01 -10.00
C VAL A 112 -4.96 9.00 -8.78
N CYS A 113 -6.27 8.90 -8.99
CA CYS A 113 -7.26 8.81 -7.90
C CYS A 113 -6.99 7.60 -6.99
N ALA A 114 -6.70 6.44 -7.57
CA ALA A 114 -6.41 5.23 -6.81
C ALA A 114 -5.14 5.37 -5.96
N LEU A 115 -4.10 6.01 -6.49
CA LEU A 115 -2.87 6.26 -5.74
C LEU A 115 -3.08 7.27 -4.63
N GLU A 116 -3.82 8.35 -4.86
CA GLU A 116 -4.21 9.30 -3.81
C GLU A 116 -4.89 8.57 -2.64
N CYS A 117 -5.86 7.70 -2.94
CA CYS A 117 -6.57 6.94 -1.91
C CYS A 117 -5.63 6.02 -1.10
N VAL A 118 -4.70 5.33 -1.76
CA VAL A 118 -3.72 4.50 -1.06
C VAL A 118 -2.79 5.36 -0.21
N LEU A 119 -2.30 6.48 -0.72
CA LEU A 119 -1.39 7.37 0.02
C LEU A 119 -2.08 8.05 1.21
N GLU A 120 -3.37 8.39 1.11
CA GLU A 120 -4.16 8.92 2.22
C GLU A 120 -4.24 7.91 3.39
N THR A 121 -4.26 6.61 3.10
CA THR A 121 -4.27 5.56 4.16
C THR A 121 -3.00 5.56 5.01
N LEU A 122 -1.89 6.11 4.51
CA LEU A 122 -0.63 6.24 5.24
C LEU A 122 -0.68 7.35 6.30
N LYS A 123 -1.76 8.15 6.34
CA LYS A 123 -1.99 9.24 7.31
C LYS A 123 -0.82 10.24 7.37
N VAL A 124 -0.23 10.52 6.21
CA VAL A 124 0.83 11.53 6.03
C VAL A 124 0.39 12.61 5.07
N ASN A 125 0.95 13.81 5.25
CA ASN A 125 0.78 14.89 4.29
C ASN A 125 1.64 14.60 3.07
N PHE A 126 1.02 14.61 1.89
CA PHE A 126 1.72 14.52 0.62
C PHE A 126 1.30 15.65 -0.31
N THR A 127 2.18 16.02 -1.23
CA THR A 127 1.89 16.97 -2.29
C THR A 127 2.08 16.32 -3.64
N ILE A 128 1.26 16.73 -4.60
CA ILE A 128 1.37 16.31 -5.99
C ILE A 128 1.92 17.48 -6.79
N HIS A 129 3.08 17.28 -7.41
CA HIS A 129 3.71 18.25 -8.27
C HIS A 129 3.64 17.79 -9.72
N GLN A 130 3.05 18.60 -10.59
CA GLN A 130 3.15 18.39 -12.03
C GLN A 130 4.44 19.04 -12.55
N ILE A 131 5.35 18.24 -13.08
CA ILE A 131 6.61 18.68 -13.67
C ILE A 131 6.67 18.19 -15.11
N GLY A 132 6.27 19.06 -16.05
CA GLY A 132 6.11 18.66 -17.45
C GLY A 132 5.03 17.57 -17.59
N PRO A 133 5.34 16.42 -18.20
CA PRO A 133 4.41 15.30 -18.30
C PRO A 133 4.38 14.42 -17.05
N GLU A 134 5.22 14.66 -16.03
CA GLU A 134 5.26 13.81 -14.84
C GLU A 134 4.39 14.36 -13.70
N LEU A 135 3.64 13.47 -13.05
CA LEU A 135 3.07 13.69 -11.72
C LEU A 135 3.99 13.05 -10.68
N ARG A 136 4.50 13.88 -9.76
CA ARG A 136 5.37 13.44 -8.67
C ARG A 136 4.65 13.55 -7.34
N PHE A 137 4.61 12.45 -6.61
CA PHE A 137 4.05 12.38 -5.26
C PHE A 137 5.19 12.54 -4.26
N ILE A 138 5.16 13.65 -3.52
CA ILE A 138 6.19 14.01 -2.55
C ILE A 138 5.61 13.88 -1.15
N ILE A 139 6.26 13.10 -0.29
CA ILE A 139 5.88 12.96 1.12
C ILE A 139 6.94 13.65 1.97
N CYS A 140 6.53 14.62 2.80
CA CYS A 140 7.48 15.43 3.58
C CYS A 140 8.22 14.66 4.67
N ASP A 141 7.56 13.69 5.31
CA ASP A 141 8.11 12.86 6.38
C ASP A 141 7.87 11.38 6.06
N CYS A 142 8.91 10.55 6.12
CA CYS A 142 8.77 9.13 5.81
C CYS A 142 7.76 8.45 6.77
N PRO A 143 6.64 7.91 6.25
CA PRO A 143 5.63 7.26 7.08
C PRO A 143 6.18 6.04 7.83
N PHE A 144 7.12 5.32 7.20
CA PHE A 144 7.73 4.13 7.78
C PHE A 144 8.72 4.46 8.89
N GLU A 145 9.53 5.49 8.76
CA GLU A 145 10.44 5.91 9.84
C GLU A 145 9.66 6.42 11.05
N LYS A 146 8.61 7.23 10.81
CA LYS A 146 7.72 7.70 11.87
C LYS A 146 7.05 6.55 12.60
N THR A 147 6.49 5.60 11.86
CA THR A 147 5.82 4.41 12.43
C THR A 147 6.82 3.53 13.17
N ALA A 148 7.99 3.26 12.58
CA ALA A 148 9.08 2.52 13.22
C ALA A 148 9.51 3.14 14.55
N GLY A 149 9.62 4.48 14.61
CA GLY A 149 9.93 5.19 15.84
C GLY A 149 8.85 5.09 16.92
N GLN A 150 7.59 4.87 16.55
CA GLN A 150 6.46 4.74 17.47
C GLN A 150 6.24 3.31 17.96
N THR A 151 6.41 2.32 17.08
CA THR A 151 6.08 0.92 17.35
C THR A 151 7.31 0.06 17.66
N GLY A 152 8.51 0.55 17.32
CA GLY A 152 9.75 -0.21 17.43
C GLY A 152 9.98 -1.22 16.29
N LEU A 153 9.10 -1.28 15.28
CA LEU A 153 9.27 -2.16 14.13
C LEU A 153 10.37 -1.61 13.19
N PRO A 154 11.46 -2.35 12.93
CA PRO A 154 12.54 -1.92 12.04
C PRO A 154 12.20 -2.10 10.54
N GLN A 155 13.19 -1.92 9.66
CA GLN A 155 13.15 -2.25 8.22
C GLN A 155 12.37 -1.27 7.32
N SER A 156 12.46 0.03 7.59
CA SER A 156 11.82 1.07 6.76
C SER A 156 12.23 1.00 5.29
N GLU A 157 13.50 0.73 4.97
CA GLU A 157 13.97 0.61 3.58
C GLU A 157 13.23 -0.49 2.81
N LEU A 158 13.13 -1.69 3.39
CA LEU A 158 12.40 -2.79 2.78
C LEU A 158 10.90 -2.50 2.70
N ALA A 159 10.32 -1.83 3.72
CA ALA A 159 8.93 -1.37 3.68
C ALA A 159 8.64 -0.44 2.48
N HIS A 160 9.59 0.45 2.11
CA HIS A 160 9.47 1.27 0.90
C HIS A 160 9.38 0.45 -0.38
N VAL A 161 10.14 -0.62 -0.50
CA VAL A 161 10.08 -1.54 -1.65
C VAL A 161 8.68 -2.13 -1.79
N GLY A 162 8.07 -2.55 -0.68
CA GLY A 162 6.70 -3.06 -0.67
C GLY A 162 5.66 -2.03 -1.09
N LEU A 163 5.75 -0.80 -0.57
CA LEU A 163 4.84 0.28 -0.96
C LEU A 163 4.96 0.61 -2.46
N ASN A 164 6.19 0.58 -2.99
CA ASN A 164 6.43 0.73 -4.42
C ASN A 164 5.75 -0.35 -5.24
N ALA A 165 6.03 -1.60 -4.89
CA ALA A 165 5.41 -2.72 -5.58
C ALA A 165 3.88 -2.67 -5.49
N MET A 166 3.32 -2.19 -4.38
CA MET A 166 1.88 -1.99 -4.21
C MET A 166 1.33 -0.93 -5.18
N CYS A 167 1.94 0.25 -5.27
CA CYS A 167 1.53 1.28 -6.22
C CYS A 167 1.62 0.79 -7.68
N GLN A 168 2.69 0.07 -8.02
CA GLN A 168 2.84 -0.52 -9.36
C GLN A 168 1.79 -1.61 -9.63
N GLY A 169 1.56 -2.51 -8.67
CA GLY A 169 0.57 -3.59 -8.77
C GLY A 169 -0.85 -3.05 -8.91
N LEU A 170 -1.16 -1.96 -8.20
CA LEU A 170 -2.42 -1.22 -8.27
C LEU A 170 -2.65 -0.67 -9.69
N LEU A 171 -1.69 0.11 -10.20
CA LEU A 171 -1.80 0.73 -11.52
C LEU A 171 -1.82 -0.27 -12.67
N LYS A 172 -1.10 -1.39 -12.54
CA LYS A 172 -1.14 -2.48 -13.52
C LYS A 172 -2.55 -3.04 -13.76
N ILE A 173 -3.45 -2.92 -12.78
CA ILE A 173 -4.85 -3.37 -12.90
C ILE A 173 -5.77 -2.21 -13.30
N ILE A 174 -5.61 -1.04 -12.68
CA ILE A 174 -6.53 0.09 -12.87
C ILE A 174 -6.28 0.81 -14.19
N GLN A 175 -5.02 1.07 -14.51
CA GLN A 175 -4.65 1.88 -15.66
C GLN A 175 -3.26 1.45 -16.18
N PRO A 176 -3.20 0.29 -16.87
CA PRO A 176 -1.93 -0.34 -17.27
C PRO A 176 -1.07 0.52 -18.21
N GLU A 177 -1.67 1.49 -18.90
CA GLU A 177 -0.99 2.40 -19.81
C GLU A 177 -0.22 3.53 -19.11
N LEU A 178 -0.43 3.75 -17.80
CA LEU A 178 0.36 4.70 -17.01
C LEU A 178 1.71 4.06 -16.64
N PRO A 179 2.84 4.55 -17.17
CA PRO A 179 4.15 4.09 -16.76
C PRO A 179 4.44 4.61 -15.35
N VAL A 180 4.70 3.69 -14.42
CA VAL A 180 5.24 4.03 -13.10
C VAL A 180 6.75 3.95 -13.20
N ALA A 181 7.42 5.08 -13.04
CA ALA A 181 8.87 5.13 -12.91
C ALA A 181 9.23 5.31 -11.43
N SER A 182 10.25 4.58 -10.98
CA SER A 182 11.01 5.02 -9.81
C SER A 182 11.58 6.41 -10.11
N PRO A 183 11.51 7.37 -9.19
CA PRO A 183 12.09 8.70 -9.39
C PRO A 183 13.56 8.58 -9.80
N VAL A 184 13.97 9.39 -10.77
CA VAL A 184 15.36 9.37 -11.30
C VAL A 184 16.35 9.99 -10.31
N ASP A 185 15.89 10.62 -9.24
CA ASP A 185 16.76 11.20 -8.21
C ASP A 185 16.90 10.29 -6.98
N GLU A 186 18.05 10.42 -6.32
CA GLU A 186 18.41 9.65 -5.10
C GLU A 186 17.72 10.19 -3.84
N ARG A 187 16.59 10.88 -3.99
CA ARG A 187 15.89 11.55 -2.90
C ARG A 187 14.90 10.61 -2.23
N TYR A 188 15.15 10.32 -0.95
CA TYR A 188 14.32 9.44 -0.11
C TYR A 188 12.85 9.90 0.03
N ASP A 189 12.55 11.17 -0.23
CA ASP A 189 11.20 11.74 -0.16
C ASP A 189 10.40 11.64 -1.46
N HIS A 190 11.00 11.13 -2.54
CA HIS A 190 10.31 10.86 -3.79
C HIS A 190 9.92 9.39 -3.84
N ILE A 191 8.61 9.15 -3.81
CA ILE A 191 8.08 7.81 -3.70
C ILE A 191 7.83 7.25 -5.11
N PHE A 192 7.03 7.90 -5.96
CA PHE A 192 6.86 7.54 -7.39
C PHE A 192 6.75 8.75 -8.32
N ALA A 193 7.15 8.56 -9.58
CA ALA A 193 6.81 9.45 -10.70
C ALA A 193 5.91 8.70 -11.69
N ILE A 194 4.83 9.36 -12.12
CA ILE A 194 3.92 8.84 -13.15
C ILE A 194 4.05 9.70 -14.39
N ASP A 195 4.32 9.09 -15.53
CA ASP A 195 4.30 9.79 -16.82
C ASP A 195 2.86 9.88 -17.36
N THR A 196 2.35 11.10 -17.50
CA THR A 196 0.98 11.40 -17.96
C THR A 196 0.86 11.59 -19.48
N GLU A 197 1.97 11.61 -20.23
CA GLU A 197 1.91 11.82 -21.69
C GLU A 197 1.11 10.72 -22.42
N ASN A 198 1.10 9.50 -21.89
CA ASN A 198 0.34 8.37 -22.45
C ASN A 198 -1.14 8.33 -22.02
N ALA A 199 -1.55 9.09 -21.00
CA ALA A 199 -2.93 9.09 -20.49
C ALA A 199 -3.87 10.06 -21.22
N ILE A 200 -3.35 10.88 -22.13
CA ILE A 200 -4.12 11.91 -22.87
C ILE A 200 -4.74 11.34 -24.17
N ILE A 201 -4.45 10.07 -24.52
CA ILE A 201 -4.83 9.47 -25.82
C ILE A 201 -5.93 8.39 -25.70
N SER A 202 -6.39 8.03 -24.50
CA SER A 202 -7.47 7.03 -24.29
C SER A 202 -8.86 7.64 -24.06
#